data_AF-A0A1H0JIG5-F1
#
_entry.id   AF-A0A1H0JIG5-F1
#
_cell.length_a   1.000
_cell.length_b   1.000
_cell.length_c   1.000
_cell.angle_alpha   90.00
_cell.angle_beta   90.00
_cell.angle_gamma   90.00
#
_symmetry.space_group_name_H-M   'P 1'
#
loop_
_entity.id
_entity.type
_entity.pdbx_description
1 polymer ?
#
loop_
_entity_poly.entity_id
_entity_poly.type
_entity_poly.pdbx_seq_one_letter_code
_entity_poly.pdbx_strand_id
1 'polypeptide(L)'
;MSSQPTNATPQCIYCEKPGPFSDEHVISAGLGADDDRFLLVDMVCRRCNTDVFGNLEREVLRSSPIAIARAFMQPHGRNRGKHTTAPGIQARHKQMANSSGHPDEVDFGPHAQPIVLPQLKMIDDSLLECSAPGPDEQRSFILSLSSLLQGNEITCIRKRGPEHELRYEAITLLRSGMTFTQADGSSFQPKPPRGGLWLERYDETRTEGVSPAATIFKNLNGGIVLKTSSATVEDALNFFACAVEQVSFDSQVTSDNENPIVSVGMTVTIGAMERVIAKIGINLLAYYLGRDYVTDTRFRSVKDSILTGVPRLGSQIVKNAAITTMLNAAPDNHHVFFLSTVSQPGGRLAIILTAKLYGVAHFMPLALDVPKPHQPLPVYFLVDYLNHEVKQRSLVEYIEYLVEMDITKAQARYGSSS
;
A
#
# COMPACT_ATOMS: atom_id res chain seq x y z
N MET A 1 49.09 8.29 -25.99
CA MET A 1 47.92 8.53 -26.86
C MET A 1 46.68 8.50 -25.97
N SER A 2 46.18 9.66 -25.54
CA SER A 2 44.92 9.74 -24.80
C SER A 2 43.77 9.51 -25.77
N SER A 3 43.16 8.32 -25.72
CA SER A 3 41.88 8.08 -26.38
C SER A 3 40.86 9.03 -25.78
N GLN A 4 40.32 9.95 -26.59
CA GLN A 4 39.17 10.76 -26.18
C GLN A 4 38.05 9.81 -25.77
N PRO A 5 37.43 10.02 -24.59
CA PRO A 5 36.29 9.21 -24.18
C PRO A 5 35.20 9.36 -25.24
N THR A 6 34.85 8.26 -25.90
CA THR A 6 33.66 8.21 -26.72
C THR A 6 32.49 8.54 -25.81
N ASN A 7 31.74 9.60 -26.12
CA ASN A 7 30.52 9.99 -25.41
C ASN A 7 29.47 8.89 -25.60
N ALA A 8 29.60 7.79 -24.85
CA ALA A 8 28.61 6.74 -24.83
C ALA A 8 27.32 7.34 -24.28
N THR A 9 26.22 7.22 -25.05
CA THR A 9 24.90 7.65 -24.60
C THR A 9 24.60 6.99 -23.26
N PRO A 10 24.21 7.74 -22.22
CA PRO A 10 23.91 7.16 -20.92
C PRO A 10 22.84 6.07 -21.06
N GLN A 11 23.04 4.97 -20.34
CA GLN A 11 22.11 3.84 -20.29
C GLN A 11 21.46 3.73 -18.92
N CYS A 12 20.22 3.24 -18.87
CA CYS A 12 19.51 2.95 -17.64
C CYS A 12 20.25 1.89 -16.81
N ILE A 13 20.48 2.17 -15.52
CA ILE A 13 21.22 1.24 -14.63
C ILE A 13 20.52 -0.12 -14.47
N TYR A 14 19.21 -0.19 -14.71
CA TYR A 14 18.39 -1.40 -14.58
C TYR A 14 18.27 -2.22 -15.85
N CYS A 15 17.84 -1.60 -16.95
CA CYS A 15 17.52 -2.32 -18.19
C CYS A 15 18.56 -2.14 -19.30
N GLU A 16 19.63 -1.37 -19.05
CA GLU A 16 20.72 -1.10 -20.00
C GLU A 16 20.25 -0.44 -21.32
N LYS A 17 19.00 0.03 -21.39
CA LYS A 17 18.44 0.75 -22.54
C LYS A 17 18.71 2.25 -22.44
N PRO A 18 18.79 2.97 -23.58
CA PRO A 18 18.79 4.42 -23.58
C PRO A 18 17.47 4.97 -23.01
N GLY A 19 17.43 6.29 -22.77
CA GLY A 19 16.29 7.02 -22.24
C GLY A 19 14.99 6.97 -23.08
N PRO A 20 13.98 7.81 -22.78
CA PRO A 20 14.09 9.00 -21.92
C PRO A 20 14.30 8.65 -20.45
N PHE A 21 15.13 9.44 -19.78
CA PHE A 21 15.36 9.35 -18.35
C PHE A 21 14.32 10.15 -17.57
N SER A 22 14.17 9.79 -16.30
CA SER A 22 13.29 10.47 -15.35
C SER A 22 13.92 10.41 -13.98
N ASP A 23 13.81 11.48 -13.20
CA ASP A 23 14.32 11.51 -11.83
C ASP A 23 13.64 10.43 -10.99
N GLU A 24 14.47 9.63 -10.34
CA GLU A 24 14.01 8.51 -9.53
C GLU A 24 14.44 8.70 -8.07
N HIS A 25 13.51 8.54 -7.14
CA HIS A 25 13.86 8.66 -5.72
C HIS A 25 14.75 7.50 -5.30
N VAL A 26 15.81 7.82 -4.56
CA VAL A 26 16.74 6.81 -4.05
C VAL A 26 16.00 5.85 -3.12
N ILE A 27 15.20 6.40 -2.20
CA ILE A 27 14.25 5.68 -1.35
C ILE A 27 12.84 6.18 -1.72
N SER A 28 11.84 5.30 -1.77
CA SER A 28 10.49 5.71 -2.19
C SER A 28 9.95 6.89 -1.35
N ALA A 29 9.44 7.93 -2.01
CA ALA A 29 8.76 9.04 -1.35
C ALA A 29 7.57 8.58 -0.49
N GLY A 30 6.94 7.45 -0.83
CA GLY A 30 5.87 6.86 -0.03
C GLY A 30 6.35 6.26 1.30
N LEU A 31 7.66 6.02 1.47
CA LEU A 31 8.29 5.70 2.76
C LEU A 31 8.76 6.95 3.51
N GLY A 32 8.31 8.15 3.09
CA GLY A 32 8.70 9.40 3.72
C GLY A 32 10.06 9.93 3.25
N ALA A 33 10.63 9.42 2.16
CA ALA A 33 11.86 9.96 1.57
C ALA A 33 11.58 10.91 0.38
N ASP A 34 10.69 11.89 0.58
CA ASP A 34 10.34 12.89 -0.45
C ASP A 34 11.34 14.07 -0.40
N ASP A 35 12.63 13.74 -0.55
CA ASP A 35 13.77 14.65 -0.40
C ASP A 35 14.50 14.78 -1.74
N ASP A 36 14.40 15.95 -2.38
CA ASP A 36 14.95 16.21 -3.71
C ASP A 36 16.49 16.09 -3.78
N ARG A 37 17.17 16.09 -2.63
CA ARG A 37 18.63 15.84 -2.57
C ARG A 37 18.97 14.37 -2.84
N PHE A 38 18.02 13.46 -2.64
CA PHE A 38 18.18 12.02 -2.79
C PHE A 38 17.42 11.51 -4.02
N LEU A 39 17.76 12.09 -5.17
CA LEU A 39 17.28 11.70 -6.49
C LEU A 39 18.41 11.13 -7.35
N LEU A 40 18.08 10.11 -8.13
CA LEU A 40 18.92 9.61 -9.22
C LEU A 40 18.54 10.33 -10.51
N VAL A 41 19.36 11.31 -10.89
CA VAL A 41 19.18 12.09 -12.11
C VAL A 41 19.85 11.38 -13.29
N ASP A 42 19.14 11.28 -14.41
CA ASP A 42 19.60 10.66 -15.67
C ASP A 42 20.05 9.18 -15.57
N MET A 43 19.76 8.47 -14.48
CA MET A 43 20.20 7.07 -14.28
C MET A 43 19.13 6.02 -14.58
N VAL A 44 17.85 6.37 -14.43
CA VAL A 44 16.72 5.44 -14.55
C VAL A 44 15.81 5.89 -15.68
N CYS A 45 15.56 5.00 -16.65
CA CYS A 45 14.66 5.33 -17.75
C CYS A 45 13.19 5.38 -17.28
N ARG A 46 12.38 6.18 -17.98
CA ARG A 46 10.96 6.38 -17.67
C ARG A 46 10.18 5.08 -17.56
N ARG A 47 10.46 4.10 -18.42
CA ARG A 47 9.82 2.78 -18.39
C ARG A 47 10.07 2.06 -17.06
N CYS A 48 11.32 2.01 -16.61
CA CYS A 48 11.66 1.34 -15.35
C CYS A 48 11.02 2.09 -14.16
N ASN A 49 11.17 3.41 -14.12
CA ASN A 49 10.60 4.24 -13.06
C ASN A 49 9.06 4.13 -13.01
N THR A 50 8.37 4.52 -14.09
CA THR A 50 6.91 4.66 -14.09
C THR A 50 6.17 3.33 -14.22
N ASP A 51 6.56 2.50 -15.18
CA ASP A 51 5.76 1.31 -15.53
C ASP A 51 6.05 0.11 -14.63
N VAL A 52 7.27 0.05 -14.08
CA VAL A 52 7.71 -1.04 -13.20
C VAL A 52 7.71 -0.60 -11.74
N PHE A 53 8.57 0.35 -11.36
CA PHE A 53 8.77 0.71 -9.94
C PHE A 53 7.55 1.40 -9.36
N GLY A 54 6.93 2.33 -10.10
CA GLY A 54 5.73 3.03 -9.63
C GLY A 54 4.55 2.11 -9.35
N ASN A 55 4.40 1.00 -10.08
CA ASN A 55 3.37 0.00 -9.81
C ASN A 55 3.77 -0.93 -8.66
N LEU A 56 5.02 -1.40 -8.66
CA LEU A 56 5.56 -2.27 -7.62
C LEU A 56 5.54 -1.60 -6.23
N GLU A 57 6.02 -0.35 -6.12
CA GLU A 57 6.00 0.40 -4.87
C GLU A 57 4.57 0.72 -4.43
N ARG A 58 3.67 1.06 -5.35
CA ARG A 58 2.26 1.32 -5.02
C ARG A 58 1.59 0.09 -4.43
N GLU A 59 1.81 -1.08 -5.03
CA GLU A 59 1.30 -2.35 -4.53
C GLU A 59 1.80 -2.62 -3.11
N VAL A 60 3.12 -2.52 -2.89
CA VAL A 60 3.70 -2.74 -1.57
C VAL A 60 3.18 -1.73 -0.54
N LEU A 61 3.15 -0.44 -0.88
CA LEU A 61 2.81 0.64 0.05
C LEU A 61 1.31 0.82 0.32
N ARG A 62 0.44 0.11 -0.41
CA ARG A 62 -1.02 0.19 -0.25
C ARG A 62 -1.69 -1.15 0.02
N SER A 63 -1.16 -2.24 -0.53
CA SER A 63 -1.80 -3.56 -0.53
C SER A 63 -0.99 -4.63 0.19
N SER A 64 0.03 -4.26 0.96
CA SER A 64 0.78 -5.18 1.84
C SER A 64 0.69 -4.78 3.33
N PRO A 65 1.12 -5.64 4.27
CA PRO A 65 1.12 -5.31 5.71
C PRO A 65 1.84 -4.00 6.07
N ILE A 66 2.83 -3.59 5.28
CA ILE A 66 3.51 -2.30 5.50
C ILE A 66 2.55 -1.10 5.35
N ALA A 67 1.50 -1.23 4.54
CA ALA A 67 0.52 -0.17 4.33
C ALA A 67 -0.29 0.09 5.60
N ILE A 68 -0.51 -0.94 6.42
CA ILE A 68 -1.16 -0.81 7.73
C ILE A 68 -0.25 -0.01 8.65
N ALA A 69 0.98 -0.49 8.88
CA ALA A 69 1.94 0.22 9.74
C ALA A 69 2.14 1.68 9.30
N ARG A 70 2.23 1.89 7.99
CA ARG A 70 2.29 3.22 7.38
C ARG A 70 1.07 4.08 7.71
N ALA A 71 -0.14 3.56 7.58
CA ALA A 71 -1.36 4.33 7.87
C ALA A 71 -1.48 4.72 9.36
N PHE A 72 -0.93 3.94 10.28
CA PHE A 72 -0.86 4.28 11.70
C PHE A 72 0.23 5.30 12.01
N MET A 73 1.44 5.08 11.48
CA MET A 73 2.65 5.79 11.90
C MET A 73 2.95 7.05 11.09
N GLN A 74 2.46 7.16 9.85
CA GLN A 74 2.63 8.37 9.03
C GLN A 74 1.33 9.20 9.02
N PRO A 75 1.32 10.42 9.59
CA PRO A 75 0.15 11.28 9.58
C PRO A 75 -0.18 11.78 8.16
N HIS A 76 0.84 11.90 7.31
CA HIS A 76 0.75 12.51 6.00
C HIS A 76 1.50 11.67 4.95
N GLY A 77 0.99 11.66 3.72
CA GLY A 77 1.70 11.09 2.58
C GLY A 77 2.67 12.08 1.96
N ARG A 78 3.02 11.85 0.68
CA ARG A 78 3.90 12.72 -0.10
C ARG A 78 3.45 14.19 -0.07
N ASN A 79 4.40 15.12 0.08
CA ASN A 79 4.11 16.55 0.08
C ASN A 79 3.63 16.98 -1.31
N ARG A 80 2.32 17.23 -1.43
CA ARG A 80 1.69 17.74 -2.67
C ARG A 80 1.00 19.08 -2.42
N GLY A 81 1.59 19.90 -1.55
CA GLY A 81 1.01 21.16 -1.10
C GLY A 81 -0.33 20.94 -0.38
N LYS A 82 -1.39 21.63 -0.84
CA LYS A 82 -2.74 21.56 -0.23
C LYS A 82 -3.43 20.19 -0.35
N HIS A 83 -2.83 19.25 -1.08
CA HIS A 83 -3.40 17.92 -1.36
C HIS A 83 -2.63 16.78 -0.70
N THR A 84 -1.88 17.05 0.38
CA THR A 84 -1.24 15.98 1.16
C THR A 84 -2.33 15.18 1.86
N THR A 85 -2.58 13.95 1.38
CA THR A 85 -3.53 13.01 1.97
C THR A 85 -2.81 12.00 2.85
N ALA A 86 -3.47 11.51 3.89
CA ALA A 86 -2.99 10.39 4.67
C ALA A 86 -2.69 9.16 3.78
N PRO A 87 -1.76 8.27 4.19
CA PRO A 87 -1.55 6.99 3.56
C PRO A 87 -2.84 6.16 3.44
N GLY A 88 -3.24 5.84 2.21
CA GLY A 88 -4.38 4.94 1.98
C GLY A 88 -3.99 3.46 2.04
N ILE A 89 -4.88 2.65 2.61
CA ILE A 89 -4.84 1.18 2.56
C ILE A 89 -5.76 0.69 1.44
N GLN A 90 -5.22 -0.07 0.51
CA GLN A 90 -5.96 -0.82 -0.50
C GLN A 90 -6.15 -2.25 0.00
N ALA A 91 -7.38 -2.59 0.33
CA ALA A 91 -7.78 -3.91 0.79
C ALA A 91 -8.97 -4.39 -0.03
N ARG A 92 -9.07 -5.70 -0.24
CA ARG A 92 -10.24 -6.37 -0.84
C ARG A 92 -11.48 -6.22 0.03
N HIS A 93 -11.28 -6.24 1.35
CA HIS A 93 -12.33 -5.98 2.31
C HIS A 93 -11.75 -5.33 3.57
N LYS A 94 -12.55 -4.49 4.21
CA LYS A 94 -12.26 -3.83 5.48
C LYS A 94 -13.52 -3.91 6.30
N GLN A 95 -13.47 -4.67 7.38
CA GLN A 95 -14.67 -4.95 8.15
C GLN A 95 -14.40 -4.97 9.63
N MET A 96 -15.37 -4.54 10.41
CA MET A 96 -15.28 -4.49 11.86
C MET A 96 -16.31 -5.44 12.47
N ALA A 97 -15.86 -6.28 13.40
CA ALA A 97 -16.77 -7.12 14.17
C ALA A 97 -17.63 -6.22 15.07
N ASN A 98 -18.89 -6.61 15.24
CA ASN A 98 -19.85 -5.94 16.10
C ASN A 98 -20.63 -6.99 16.92
N SER A 99 -21.52 -6.53 17.79
CA SER A 99 -22.32 -7.40 18.65
C SER A 99 -23.42 -8.17 17.93
N SER A 100 -23.83 -7.78 16.71
CA SER A 100 -24.87 -8.51 15.95
C SER A 100 -24.33 -9.79 15.32
N GLY A 101 -23.01 -9.96 15.24
CA GLY A 101 -22.38 -11.06 14.54
C GLY A 101 -22.24 -10.83 13.02
N HIS A 102 -22.80 -9.74 12.50
CA HIS A 102 -22.70 -9.36 11.09
C HIS A 102 -21.75 -8.18 10.95
N PRO A 103 -20.51 -8.37 10.46
CA PRO A 103 -19.51 -7.32 10.49
C PRO A 103 -19.93 -6.07 9.71
N ASP A 104 -19.57 -4.90 10.22
CA ASP A 104 -19.76 -3.62 9.55
C ASP A 104 -18.70 -3.40 8.48
N GLU A 105 -19.10 -2.93 7.31
CA GLU A 105 -18.15 -2.37 6.35
C GLU A 105 -17.54 -1.09 6.94
N VAL A 106 -16.21 -1.01 6.93
CA VAL A 106 -15.47 0.12 7.48
C VAL A 106 -14.45 0.65 6.48
N ASP A 107 -14.00 1.88 6.69
CA ASP A 107 -12.78 2.38 6.06
C ASP A 107 -11.85 2.96 7.13
N PHE A 108 -10.70 3.45 6.74
CA PHE A 108 -9.69 3.99 7.64
C PHE A 108 -9.55 5.50 7.46
N GLY A 109 -9.78 6.24 8.54
CA GLY A 109 -9.48 7.65 8.66
C GLY A 109 -8.00 7.93 8.96
N PRO A 110 -7.68 9.15 9.41
CA PRO A 110 -6.35 9.50 9.90
C PRO A 110 -5.86 8.51 10.97
N HIS A 111 -4.56 8.19 10.95
CA HIS A 111 -3.94 7.22 11.88
C HIS A 111 -4.59 5.83 11.86
N ALA A 112 -5.17 5.45 10.71
CA ALA A 112 -5.89 4.20 10.53
C ALA A 112 -7.01 3.98 11.57
N GLN A 113 -7.62 5.06 12.07
CA GLN A 113 -8.82 4.93 12.89
C GLN A 113 -9.97 4.36 12.05
N PRO A 114 -10.61 3.26 12.47
CA PRO A 114 -11.71 2.69 11.72
C PRO A 114 -12.92 3.63 11.74
N ILE A 115 -13.53 3.82 10.57
CA ILE A 115 -14.75 4.59 10.37
C ILE A 115 -15.79 3.62 9.84
N VAL A 116 -16.87 3.40 10.61
CA VAL A 116 -18.03 2.63 10.15
C VAL A 116 -18.65 3.35 8.97
N LEU A 117 -18.80 2.69 7.83
CA LEU A 117 -19.46 3.31 6.69
C LEU A 117 -20.98 3.33 6.90
N PRO A 118 -21.70 4.38 6.46
CA PRO A 118 -23.16 4.36 6.43
C PRO A 118 -23.63 3.19 5.55
N GLN A 119 -24.38 2.27 6.15
CA GLN A 119 -24.75 1.01 5.50
C GLN A 119 -26.10 0.46 6.00
N LEU A 120 -26.74 -0.29 5.12
CA LEU A 120 -27.89 -1.15 5.40
C LEU A 120 -27.52 -2.59 5.07
N LYS A 121 -27.90 -3.53 5.93
CA LYS A 121 -27.67 -4.96 5.74
C LYS A 121 -29.00 -5.71 5.71
N MET A 122 -29.10 -6.61 4.74
CA MET A 122 -30.14 -7.61 4.62
C MET A 122 -29.59 -8.90 5.24
N ILE A 123 -29.96 -9.23 6.48
CA ILE A 123 -29.42 -10.40 7.19
C ILE A 123 -30.05 -11.69 6.64
N ASP A 124 -31.36 -11.64 6.45
CA ASP A 124 -32.19 -12.64 5.80
C ASP A 124 -33.22 -11.92 4.90
N ASP A 125 -34.29 -12.61 4.50
CA ASP A 125 -35.33 -12.03 3.63
C ASP A 125 -36.17 -10.91 4.28
N SER A 126 -35.97 -10.63 5.57
CA SER A 126 -36.86 -9.77 6.36
C SER A 126 -36.16 -8.81 7.33
N LEU A 127 -34.97 -9.14 7.82
CA LEU A 127 -34.29 -8.37 8.85
C LEU A 127 -33.34 -7.33 8.24
N LEU A 128 -33.60 -6.07 8.58
CA LEU A 128 -32.77 -4.92 8.24
C LEU A 128 -31.91 -4.51 9.44
N GLU A 129 -30.59 -4.46 9.25
CA GLU A 129 -29.68 -3.79 10.18
C GLU A 129 -29.12 -2.51 9.55
N CYS A 130 -28.86 -1.50 10.39
CA CYS A 130 -28.30 -0.24 9.96
C CYS A 130 -27.10 0.14 10.82
N SER A 131 -26.03 0.63 10.19
CA SER A 131 -24.85 1.13 10.89
C SER A 131 -24.32 2.38 10.19
N ALA A 132 -23.75 3.33 10.94
CA ALA A 132 -23.14 4.55 10.42
C ALA A 132 -22.18 5.15 11.47
N PRO A 133 -21.35 6.16 11.11
CA PRO A 133 -20.57 6.92 12.10
C PRO A 133 -21.45 7.68 13.10
N GLY A 134 -22.63 8.10 12.64
CA GLY A 134 -23.58 8.89 13.43
C GLY A 134 -24.95 9.02 12.77
N PRO A 135 -25.94 9.57 13.51
CA PRO A 135 -27.31 9.76 13.03
C PRO A 135 -27.43 10.58 11.73
N ASP A 136 -26.63 11.65 11.61
CA ASP A 136 -26.69 12.56 10.48
C ASP A 136 -26.14 11.91 9.20
N GLU A 137 -25.04 11.18 9.30
CA GLU A 137 -24.48 10.40 8.21
C GLU A 137 -25.44 9.29 7.77
N GLN A 138 -26.11 8.63 8.73
CA GLN A 138 -27.14 7.62 8.44
C GLN A 138 -28.32 8.23 7.68
N ARG A 139 -28.86 9.36 8.16
CA ARG A 139 -29.95 10.07 7.50
C ARG A 139 -29.56 10.55 6.10
N SER A 140 -28.39 11.16 5.96
CA SER A 140 -27.86 11.60 4.67
C SER A 140 -27.73 10.43 3.69
N PHE A 141 -27.23 9.29 4.16
CA PHE A 141 -27.12 8.09 3.35
C PHE A 141 -28.48 7.54 2.92
N ILE A 142 -29.43 7.38 3.83
CA ILE A 142 -30.77 6.85 3.52
C ILE A 142 -31.50 7.76 2.54
N LEU A 143 -31.43 9.07 2.69
CA LEU A 143 -32.04 10.02 1.74
C LEU A 143 -31.38 9.92 0.36
N SER A 144 -30.05 9.85 0.31
CA SER A 144 -29.32 9.67 -0.95
C SER A 144 -29.65 8.35 -1.63
N LEU A 145 -29.79 7.27 -0.85
CA LEU A 145 -30.12 5.95 -1.35
C LEU A 145 -31.58 5.89 -1.83
N SER A 146 -32.51 6.46 -1.07
CA SER A 146 -33.92 6.59 -1.47
C SER A 146 -34.05 7.34 -2.80
N SER A 147 -33.37 8.48 -2.96
CA SER A 147 -33.36 9.22 -4.22
C SER A 147 -32.79 8.41 -5.39
N LEU A 148 -31.74 7.61 -5.16
CA LEU A 148 -31.18 6.71 -6.19
C LEU A 148 -32.18 5.63 -6.56
N LEU A 149 -32.78 4.97 -5.57
CA LEU A 149 -33.70 3.86 -5.77
C LEU A 149 -35.03 4.30 -6.36
N GLN A 150 -35.48 5.54 -6.14
CA GLN A 150 -36.69 6.14 -6.75
C GLN A 150 -36.58 6.41 -8.25
N GLY A 151 -35.38 6.30 -8.82
CA GLY A 151 -35.21 6.36 -10.28
C GLY A 151 -35.93 5.22 -10.99
N ASN A 152 -36.48 5.51 -12.18
CA ASN A 152 -37.04 4.47 -13.07
C ASN A 152 -35.96 3.53 -13.63
N GLU A 153 -34.69 3.94 -13.55
CA GLU A 153 -33.55 3.21 -14.07
C GLU A 153 -32.35 3.38 -13.13
N ILE A 154 -31.61 2.30 -12.89
CA ILE A 154 -30.33 2.32 -12.18
C ILE A 154 -29.28 1.62 -13.02
N THR A 155 -28.11 2.25 -13.17
CA THR A 155 -26.93 1.60 -13.72
C THR A 155 -26.09 0.98 -12.61
N CYS A 156 -26.01 -0.33 -12.58
CA CYS A 156 -25.11 -1.09 -11.74
C CYS A 156 -23.75 -1.30 -12.44
N ILE A 157 -22.65 -1.13 -11.73
CA ILE A 157 -21.28 -1.13 -12.28
C ILE A 157 -20.48 -2.24 -11.63
N ARG A 158 -19.98 -3.19 -12.43
CA ARG A 158 -19.10 -4.27 -11.96
C ARG A 158 -17.72 -4.15 -12.61
N LYS A 159 -16.65 -4.27 -11.82
CA LYS A 159 -15.28 -4.35 -12.34
C LYS A 159 -15.01 -5.75 -12.89
N ARG A 160 -14.38 -5.85 -14.05
CA ARG A 160 -14.01 -7.11 -14.72
C ARG A 160 -12.56 -7.07 -15.18
N GLY A 161 -11.88 -8.21 -15.09
CA GLY A 161 -10.49 -8.37 -15.52
C GLY A 161 -9.45 -7.97 -14.47
N PRO A 162 -8.17 -8.25 -14.74
CA PRO A 162 -7.06 -7.84 -13.89
C PRO A 162 -6.85 -6.32 -13.94
N GLU A 163 -6.13 -5.75 -12.96
CA GLU A 163 -5.94 -4.28 -12.86
C GLU A 163 -5.40 -3.62 -14.13
N HIS A 164 -4.57 -4.31 -14.91
CA HIS A 164 -3.97 -3.79 -16.15
C HIS A 164 -4.88 -3.88 -17.38
N GLU A 165 -5.99 -4.61 -17.30
CA GLU A 165 -7.01 -4.74 -18.37
C GLU A 165 -8.41 -4.52 -17.81
N LEU A 166 -8.52 -3.68 -16.78
CA LEU A 166 -9.76 -3.49 -16.06
C LEU A 166 -10.82 -2.87 -16.97
N ARG A 167 -11.93 -3.58 -17.12
CA ARG A 167 -13.13 -3.12 -17.84
C ARG A 167 -14.28 -2.97 -16.86
N TYR A 168 -15.20 -2.08 -17.18
CA TYR A 168 -16.39 -1.82 -16.37
C TYR A 168 -17.61 -2.35 -17.11
N GLU A 169 -18.23 -3.37 -16.54
CA GLU A 169 -19.52 -3.87 -16.98
C GLU A 169 -20.61 -2.99 -16.36
N ALA A 170 -21.39 -2.33 -17.22
CA ALA A 170 -22.55 -1.54 -16.84
C ALA A 170 -23.83 -2.34 -17.14
N ILE A 171 -24.60 -2.59 -16.09
CA ILE A 171 -25.83 -3.37 -16.09
C ILE A 171 -26.97 -2.40 -15.77
N THR A 172 -27.94 -2.27 -16.67
CA THR A 172 -29.11 -1.43 -16.45
C THR A 172 -30.20 -2.25 -15.79
N LEU A 173 -30.76 -1.75 -14.68
CA LEU A 173 -31.98 -2.28 -14.08
C LEU A 173 -33.10 -1.26 -14.22
N LEU A 174 -34.27 -1.73 -14.64
CA LEU A 174 -35.48 -0.93 -14.78
C LEU A 174 -36.39 -1.16 -13.58
N ARG A 175 -36.93 -0.08 -13.02
CA ARG A 175 -37.88 -0.14 -11.92
C ARG A 175 -39.31 -0.18 -12.45
N SER A 176 -40.08 -1.15 -12.01
CA SER A 176 -41.54 -1.24 -12.21
C SER A 176 -42.21 -1.41 -10.86
N GLY A 177 -42.81 -0.34 -10.34
CA GLY A 177 -43.32 -0.31 -8.97
C GLY A 177 -42.19 -0.41 -7.94
N MET A 178 -42.13 -1.50 -7.17
CA MET A 178 -41.05 -1.78 -6.20
C MET A 178 -40.06 -2.83 -6.71
N THR A 179 -40.24 -3.31 -7.93
CA THR A 179 -39.43 -4.39 -8.49
C THR A 179 -38.43 -3.83 -9.50
N PHE A 180 -37.18 -4.20 -9.34
CA PHE A 180 -36.11 -4.01 -10.32
C PHE A 180 -35.95 -5.27 -11.15
N THR A 181 -35.88 -5.09 -12.47
CA THR A 181 -35.54 -6.15 -13.41
C THR A 181 -34.37 -5.70 -14.27
N GLN A 182 -33.40 -6.59 -14.48
CA GLN A 182 -32.30 -6.31 -15.38
C GLN A 182 -32.83 -6.15 -16.82
N ALA A 183 -32.46 -5.05 -17.49
CA ALA A 183 -32.72 -4.86 -18.91
C ALA A 183 -31.82 -5.78 -19.75
N ASP A 184 -32.26 -6.10 -20.96
CA ASP A 184 -31.50 -6.99 -21.84
C ASP A 184 -30.11 -6.42 -22.18
N GLY A 185 -29.08 -7.21 -21.85
CA GLY A 185 -27.68 -6.93 -22.16
C GLY A 185 -26.90 -6.22 -21.05
N SER A 186 -25.58 -6.22 -21.21
CA SER A 186 -24.65 -5.38 -20.45
C SER A 186 -23.71 -4.68 -21.43
N SER A 187 -23.23 -3.48 -21.05
CA SER A 187 -22.22 -2.77 -21.85
C SER A 187 -20.87 -2.78 -21.16
N PHE A 188 -19.81 -2.97 -21.92
CA PHE A 188 -18.43 -2.91 -21.41
C PHE A 188 -17.82 -1.57 -21.78
N GLN A 189 -17.33 -0.85 -20.78
CA GLN A 189 -16.73 0.46 -20.95
C GLN A 189 -15.31 0.50 -20.37
N PRO A 190 -14.40 1.28 -20.97
CA PRO A 190 -13.04 1.45 -20.44
C PRO A 190 -13.00 2.35 -19.19
N LYS A 191 -14.08 3.08 -18.92
CA LYS A 191 -14.26 3.92 -17.73
C LYS A 191 -15.63 3.61 -17.11
N PRO A 192 -15.79 3.74 -15.79
CA PRO A 192 -17.07 3.51 -15.17
C PRO A 192 -18.06 4.62 -15.57
N PRO A 193 -19.33 4.28 -15.85
CA PRO A 193 -20.40 5.27 -15.95
C PRO A 193 -20.47 6.16 -14.70
N ARG A 194 -20.92 7.41 -14.87
CA ARG A 194 -21.14 8.32 -13.74
C ARG A 194 -22.45 7.99 -13.03
N GLY A 195 -22.46 8.12 -11.70
CA GLY A 195 -23.70 8.03 -10.90
C GLY A 195 -24.29 6.64 -10.75
N GLY A 196 -23.55 5.57 -11.08
CA GLY A 196 -24.02 4.20 -10.92
C GLY A 196 -23.78 3.61 -9.53
N LEU A 197 -24.47 2.50 -9.26
CA LEU A 197 -24.32 1.67 -8.07
C LEU A 197 -23.19 0.64 -8.29
N TRP A 198 -22.17 0.61 -7.45
CA TRP A 198 -21.08 -0.35 -7.62
C TRP A 198 -21.48 -1.73 -7.10
N LEU A 199 -21.19 -2.77 -7.88
CA LEU A 199 -21.44 -4.15 -7.49
C LEU A 199 -20.15 -4.83 -7.02
N GLU A 200 -20.21 -5.38 -5.81
CA GLU A 200 -19.16 -6.19 -5.21
C GLU A 200 -19.75 -7.55 -4.75
N ARG A 201 -18.87 -8.52 -4.49
CA ARG A 201 -19.25 -9.81 -3.90
C ARG A 201 -18.53 -9.99 -2.57
N TYR A 202 -19.16 -10.72 -1.67
CA TYR A 202 -18.45 -11.24 -0.50
C TYR A 202 -17.34 -12.20 -0.94
N ASP A 203 -16.27 -12.23 -0.15
CA ASP A 203 -15.18 -13.18 -0.37
C ASP A 203 -15.70 -14.59 0.00
N GLU A 204 -15.72 -15.49 -0.98
CA GLU A 204 -16.24 -16.86 -0.87
C GLU A 204 -15.47 -17.70 0.16
N THR A 205 -14.29 -17.26 0.59
CA THR A 205 -13.44 -17.96 1.57
C THR A 205 -13.92 -17.88 3.02
N ARG A 206 -15.08 -17.26 3.27
CA ARG A 206 -15.59 -17.02 4.62
C ARG A 206 -16.50 -18.13 5.11
N THR A 207 -16.52 -18.29 6.43
CA THR A 207 -17.39 -19.23 7.15
C THR A 207 -18.84 -19.00 6.74
N GLU A 208 -19.50 -20.06 6.27
CA GLU A 208 -20.93 -20.06 5.97
C GLU A 208 -21.73 -19.56 7.19
N GLY A 209 -22.72 -18.69 6.96
CA GLY A 209 -23.67 -18.24 7.98
C GLY A 209 -23.37 -16.93 8.72
N VAL A 210 -22.23 -16.27 8.47
CA VAL A 210 -21.88 -14.99 9.16
C VAL A 210 -22.14 -13.75 8.29
N SER A 211 -22.20 -13.92 6.97
CA SER A 211 -22.36 -12.77 6.05
C SER A 211 -23.84 -12.46 5.81
N PRO A 212 -24.25 -11.18 5.86
CA PRO A 212 -25.57 -10.76 5.39
C PRO A 212 -25.83 -11.22 3.96
N ALA A 213 -27.08 -11.51 3.61
CA ALA A 213 -27.51 -11.82 2.24
C ALA A 213 -27.11 -10.70 1.26
N ALA A 214 -27.24 -9.44 1.69
CA ALA A 214 -26.72 -8.28 0.99
C ALA A 214 -26.36 -7.12 1.93
N THR A 215 -25.48 -6.23 1.47
CA THR A 215 -25.13 -4.99 2.17
C THR A 215 -24.98 -3.87 1.18
N ILE A 216 -25.70 -2.76 1.40
CA ILE A 216 -25.56 -1.55 0.62
C ILE A 216 -24.97 -0.45 1.49
N PHE A 217 -23.91 0.21 1.03
CA PHE A 217 -23.17 1.19 1.82
C PHE A 217 -22.63 2.33 0.97
N LYS A 218 -22.33 3.46 1.63
CA LYS A 218 -21.68 4.62 1.00
C LYS A 218 -20.22 4.69 1.40
N ASN A 219 -19.31 4.59 0.43
CA ASN A 219 -17.88 4.69 0.69
C ASN A 219 -17.44 6.14 0.95
N LEU A 220 -16.20 6.34 1.43
CA LEU A 220 -15.65 7.68 1.73
C LEU A 220 -15.55 8.60 0.50
N ASN A 221 -15.57 8.06 -0.71
CA ASN A 221 -15.60 8.84 -1.96
C ASN A 221 -17.04 9.23 -2.39
N GLY A 222 -18.05 8.89 -1.57
CA GLY A 222 -19.45 9.17 -1.83
C GLY A 222 -20.15 8.20 -2.79
N GLY A 223 -19.44 7.20 -3.31
CA GLY A 223 -20.03 6.16 -4.15
C GLY A 223 -20.85 5.17 -3.33
N ILE A 224 -22.00 4.74 -3.86
CA ILE A 224 -22.82 3.70 -3.24
C ILE A 224 -22.40 2.34 -3.81
N VAL A 225 -22.21 1.37 -2.93
CA VAL A 225 -21.78 0.01 -3.22
C VAL A 225 -22.82 -0.96 -2.71
N LEU A 226 -23.24 -1.90 -3.55
CA LEU A 226 -24.05 -3.06 -3.19
C LEU A 226 -23.18 -4.31 -3.26
N LYS A 227 -23.07 -4.99 -2.13
CA LYS A 227 -22.31 -6.23 -1.96
C LYS A 227 -23.27 -7.37 -1.65
N THR A 228 -23.29 -8.40 -2.48
CA THR A 228 -24.21 -9.54 -2.32
C THR A 228 -23.45 -10.83 -1.98
N SER A 229 -24.07 -11.69 -1.17
CA SER A 229 -23.58 -13.04 -0.85
C SER A 229 -24.53 -14.10 -1.42
N SER A 230 -25.72 -14.24 -0.83
CA SER A 230 -26.77 -15.18 -1.21
C SER A 230 -27.90 -14.52 -2.02
N ALA A 231 -28.14 -13.22 -1.84
CA ALA A 231 -29.17 -12.50 -2.59
C ALA A 231 -28.73 -12.21 -4.04
N THR A 232 -29.70 -12.20 -4.96
CA THR A 232 -29.49 -11.62 -6.30
C THR A 232 -29.39 -10.08 -6.19
N VAL A 233 -28.93 -9.42 -7.26
CA VAL A 233 -28.85 -7.95 -7.29
C VAL A 233 -30.26 -7.36 -7.23
N GLU A 234 -31.17 -7.96 -7.98
CA GLU A 234 -32.59 -7.61 -8.06
C GLU A 234 -33.26 -7.74 -6.69
N ASP A 235 -33.12 -8.89 -6.03
CA ASP A 235 -33.74 -9.14 -4.72
C ASP A 235 -33.24 -8.15 -3.67
N ALA A 236 -31.93 -7.89 -3.63
CA ALA A 236 -31.35 -6.93 -2.71
C ALA A 236 -31.85 -5.50 -2.98
N LEU A 237 -31.96 -5.08 -4.24
CA LEU A 237 -32.48 -3.75 -4.60
C LEU A 237 -33.96 -3.60 -4.26
N ASN A 238 -34.77 -4.63 -4.49
CA ASN A 238 -36.18 -4.65 -4.12
C ASN A 238 -36.33 -4.51 -2.60
N PHE A 239 -35.55 -5.28 -1.84
CA PHE A 239 -35.53 -5.21 -0.39
C PHE A 239 -35.16 -3.80 0.10
N PHE A 240 -34.04 -3.24 -0.38
CA PHE A 240 -33.59 -1.92 0.07
C PHE A 240 -34.51 -0.79 -0.36
N ALA A 241 -35.18 -0.89 -1.51
CA ALA A 241 -36.16 0.12 -1.95
C ALA A 241 -37.37 0.19 -1.00
N CYS A 242 -37.88 -0.97 -0.56
CA CYS A 242 -38.91 -1.02 0.46
C CYS A 242 -38.39 -0.55 1.83
N ALA A 243 -37.19 -0.98 2.21
CA ALA A 243 -36.60 -0.67 3.51
C ALA A 243 -36.42 0.84 3.73
N VAL A 244 -35.85 1.56 2.76
CA VAL A 244 -35.58 3.00 2.91
C VAL A 244 -36.84 3.86 3.05
N GLU A 245 -37.99 3.37 2.59
CA GLU A 245 -39.29 4.05 2.76
C GLU A 245 -39.88 3.83 4.18
N GLN A 246 -39.42 2.79 4.87
CA GLN A 246 -39.94 2.39 6.19
C GLN A 246 -39.02 2.79 7.36
N VAL A 247 -37.77 3.20 7.09
CA VAL A 247 -36.85 3.61 8.16
C VAL A 247 -37.36 4.88 8.86
N SER A 248 -37.60 4.77 10.16
CA SER A 248 -37.82 5.92 11.04
C SER A 248 -36.51 6.39 11.65
N PHE A 249 -36.32 7.72 11.72
CA PHE A 249 -35.15 8.35 12.35
C PHE A 249 -35.34 8.56 13.85
N ASP A 250 -36.55 8.41 14.39
CA ASP A 250 -36.87 8.78 15.77
C ASP A 250 -36.48 7.70 16.80
N SER A 251 -36.18 6.47 16.34
CA SER A 251 -35.91 5.31 17.18
C SER A 251 -34.44 4.85 17.13
N GLN A 252 -33.52 5.76 16.83
CA GLN A 252 -32.10 5.41 16.70
C GLN A 252 -31.45 5.23 18.07
N VAL A 253 -30.75 4.11 18.23
CA VAL A 253 -29.90 3.83 19.41
C VAL A 253 -28.46 3.93 18.96
N THR A 254 -27.68 4.77 19.63
CA THR A 254 -26.23 4.86 19.44
C THR A 254 -25.54 3.95 20.43
N SER A 255 -24.63 3.11 19.95
CA SER A 255 -23.75 2.30 20.78
C SER A 255 -22.31 2.50 20.33
N ASP A 256 -21.42 2.79 21.28
CA ASP A 256 -20.00 2.83 21.01
C ASP A 256 -19.43 1.42 20.94
N ASN A 257 -18.57 1.17 19.96
CA ASN A 257 -17.82 -0.09 19.87
C ASN A 257 -16.49 0.07 20.62
N GLU A 258 -16.44 -0.36 21.87
CA GLU A 258 -15.20 -0.42 22.63
C GLU A 258 -14.26 -1.49 22.05
N ASN A 259 -13.00 -1.12 21.75
CA ASN A 259 -11.96 -2.02 21.22
C ASN A 259 -12.34 -2.75 19.92
N PRO A 260 -12.55 -2.02 18.81
CA PRO A 260 -13.02 -2.60 17.56
C PRO A 260 -12.04 -3.64 17.00
N ILE A 261 -12.53 -4.86 16.75
CA ILE A 261 -11.78 -5.89 16.05
C ILE A 261 -12.00 -5.69 14.56
N VAL A 262 -10.95 -5.30 13.84
CA VAL A 262 -10.99 -5.03 12.39
C VAL A 262 -10.29 -6.14 11.62
N SER A 263 -11.00 -6.70 10.64
CA SER A 263 -10.48 -7.64 9.65
C SER A 263 -10.18 -6.91 8.34
N VAL A 264 -8.96 -7.08 7.83
CA VAL A 264 -8.49 -6.46 6.59
C VAL A 264 -7.97 -7.55 5.66
N GLY A 265 -8.62 -7.72 4.52
CA GLY A 265 -8.20 -8.66 3.48
C GLY A 265 -7.32 -7.97 2.46
N MET A 266 -6.05 -8.34 2.36
CA MET A 266 -5.08 -7.72 1.44
C MET A 266 -4.59 -8.71 0.40
N THR A 267 -4.05 -8.21 -0.71
CA THR A 267 -3.40 -9.06 -1.73
C THR A 267 -2.13 -8.39 -2.18
N VAL A 268 -1.04 -9.15 -2.09
CA VAL A 268 0.28 -8.73 -2.52
C VAL A 268 0.93 -9.86 -3.30
N THR A 269 1.60 -9.49 -4.37
CA THR A 269 2.43 -10.38 -5.18
C THR A 269 3.58 -10.89 -4.32
N ILE A 270 3.75 -12.22 -4.27
CA ILE A 270 4.86 -12.85 -3.55
C ILE A 270 6.19 -12.31 -4.09
N GLY A 271 7.08 -11.85 -3.20
CA GLY A 271 8.35 -11.27 -3.60
C GLY A 271 8.32 -9.76 -3.88
N ALA A 272 7.14 -9.10 -3.86
CA ALA A 272 7.05 -7.68 -4.17
C ALA A 272 7.82 -6.82 -3.16
N MET A 273 7.72 -7.16 -1.87
CA MET A 273 8.46 -6.46 -0.81
C MET A 273 9.97 -6.59 -1.01
N GLU A 274 10.46 -7.80 -1.29
CA GLU A 274 11.87 -8.08 -1.56
C GLU A 274 12.38 -7.26 -2.74
N ARG A 275 11.59 -7.15 -3.81
CA ARG A 275 11.94 -6.36 -4.99
C ARG A 275 12.01 -4.87 -4.66
N VAL A 276 11.10 -4.33 -3.85
CA VAL A 276 11.15 -2.93 -3.40
C VAL A 276 12.40 -2.68 -2.55
N ILE A 277 12.70 -3.54 -1.58
CA ILE A 277 13.88 -3.41 -0.73
C ILE A 277 15.17 -3.49 -1.57
N ALA A 278 15.27 -4.46 -2.48
CA ALA A 278 16.42 -4.60 -3.36
C ALA A 278 16.56 -3.41 -4.32
N LYS A 279 15.45 -2.89 -4.86
CA LYS A 279 15.41 -1.66 -5.66
C LYS A 279 15.99 -0.48 -4.88
N ILE A 280 15.55 -0.27 -3.63
CA ILE A 280 16.09 0.78 -2.76
C ILE A 280 17.60 0.57 -2.55
N GLY A 281 18.04 -0.68 -2.34
CA GLY A 281 19.46 -1.01 -2.20
C GLY A 281 20.30 -0.66 -3.42
N ILE A 282 19.84 -1.01 -4.63
CA ILE A 282 20.52 -0.64 -5.87
C ILE A 282 20.54 0.87 -6.07
N ASN A 283 19.43 1.55 -5.77
CA ASN A 283 19.37 3.00 -5.86
C ASN A 283 20.33 3.69 -4.88
N LEU A 284 20.41 3.21 -3.64
CA LEU A 284 21.35 3.73 -2.63
C LEU A 284 22.80 3.52 -3.06
N LEU A 285 23.13 2.35 -3.62
CA LEU A 285 24.46 2.11 -4.18
C LEU A 285 24.75 3.01 -5.37
N ALA A 286 23.78 3.26 -6.26
CA ALA A 286 23.96 4.15 -7.40
C ALA A 286 24.16 5.61 -6.97
N TYR A 287 23.44 6.03 -5.93
CA TYR A 287 23.59 7.37 -5.34
C TYR A 287 24.95 7.52 -4.65
N TYR A 288 25.32 6.56 -3.79
CA TYR A 288 26.53 6.64 -2.97
C TYR A 288 27.81 6.32 -3.74
N LEU A 289 27.80 5.26 -4.56
CA LEU A 289 28.96 4.76 -5.31
C LEU A 289 28.89 5.07 -6.81
N GLY A 290 27.91 5.85 -7.26
CA GLY A 290 27.79 6.25 -8.67
C GLY A 290 27.29 5.15 -9.62
N ARG A 291 26.98 5.58 -10.84
CA ARG A 291 26.44 4.74 -11.93
C ARG A 291 27.34 3.55 -12.22
N ASP A 292 28.63 3.80 -12.42
CA ASP A 292 29.57 2.80 -12.94
C ASP A 292 29.65 1.57 -12.01
N TYR A 293 29.54 1.78 -10.70
CA TYR A 293 29.58 0.70 -9.72
C TYR A 293 28.40 -0.28 -9.86
N VAL A 294 27.18 0.25 -10.02
CA VAL A 294 25.96 -0.59 -10.15
C VAL A 294 25.74 -1.16 -11.57
N THR A 295 26.55 -0.73 -12.54
CA THR A 295 26.59 -1.32 -13.88
C THR A 295 27.42 -2.61 -13.94
N ASP A 296 28.16 -2.96 -12.89
CA ASP A 296 28.86 -4.23 -12.79
C ASP A 296 27.88 -5.41 -13.02
N THR A 297 28.31 -6.38 -13.84
CA THR A 297 27.48 -7.51 -14.25
C THR A 297 27.05 -8.40 -13.08
N ARG A 298 27.74 -8.34 -11.94
CA ARG A 298 27.37 -9.05 -10.71
C ARG A 298 26.06 -8.55 -10.10
N PHE A 299 25.63 -7.33 -10.42
CA PHE A 299 24.30 -6.83 -10.05
C PHE A 299 23.20 -7.25 -11.03
N ARG A 300 23.50 -7.91 -12.15
CA ARG A 300 22.49 -8.24 -13.17
C ARG A 300 21.35 -9.09 -12.60
N SER A 301 21.68 -10.13 -11.83
CA SER A 301 20.67 -11.04 -11.26
C SER A 301 19.67 -10.31 -10.35
N VAL A 302 20.12 -9.42 -9.47
CA VAL A 302 19.21 -8.65 -8.60
C VAL A 302 18.39 -7.63 -9.41
N LYS A 303 18.99 -7.01 -10.44
CA LYS A 303 18.28 -6.07 -11.34
C LYS A 303 17.19 -6.77 -12.15
N ASP A 304 17.47 -7.95 -12.69
CA ASP A 304 16.49 -8.78 -13.41
C ASP A 304 15.34 -9.19 -12.47
N SER A 305 15.68 -9.57 -11.23
CA SER A 305 14.70 -9.90 -10.19
C SER A 305 13.81 -8.71 -9.84
N ILE A 306 14.38 -7.51 -9.70
CA ILE A 306 13.64 -6.27 -9.46
C ILE A 306 12.68 -5.99 -10.62
N LEU A 307 13.14 -6.12 -11.87
CA LEU A 307 12.33 -5.80 -13.05
C LEU A 307 11.23 -6.81 -13.32
N THR A 308 11.51 -8.11 -13.15
CA THR A 308 10.64 -9.19 -13.64
C THR A 308 10.06 -10.07 -12.54
N GLY A 309 10.60 -10.01 -11.32
CA GLY A 309 10.33 -10.95 -10.24
C GLY A 309 11.07 -12.28 -10.36
N VAL A 310 11.94 -12.43 -11.37
CA VAL A 310 12.72 -13.65 -11.63
C VAL A 310 14.21 -13.30 -11.83
N PRO A 311 15.15 -14.00 -11.15
CA PRO A 311 14.91 -15.00 -10.11
C PRO A 311 14.22 -14.41 -8.87
N ARG A 312 13.72 -15.27 -7.97
CA ARG A 312 13.15 -14.79 -6.70
C ARG A 312 14.27 -14.30 -5.80
N LEU A 313 14.05 -13.15 -5.17
CA LEU A 313 14.93 -12.63 -4.15
C LEU A 313 14.57 -13.25 -2.80
N GLY A 314 15.59 -13.60 -2.02
CA GLY A 314 15.43 -14.01 -0.64
C GLY A 314 15.71 -12.83 0.30
N SER A 315 14.73 -12.45 1.11
CA SER A 315 15.00 -11.62 2.30
C SER A 315 14.99 -12.48 3.55
N GLN A 316 15.73 -12.05 4.57
CA GLN A 316 15.66 -12.63 5.90
C GLN A 316 15.30 -11.55 6.90
N ILE A 317 14.46 -11.89 7.88
CA ILE A 317 14.25 -11.03 9.05
C ILE A 317 15.53 -11.06 9.88
N VAL A 318 16.02 -9.89 10.28
CA VAL A 318 17.20 -9.78 11.14
C VAL A 318 16.87 -10.33 12.52
N LYS A 319 17.50 -11.45 12.88
CA LYS A 319 17.38 -12.08 14.22
C LYS A 319 18.56 -11.77 15.14
N ASN A 320 19.61 -11.15 14.63
CA ASN A 320 20.80 -10.83 15.41
C ASN A 320 20.51 -9.65 16.35
N ALA A 321 20.54 -9.89 17.66
CA ALA A 321 20.18 -8.90 18.68
C ALA A 321 21.05 -7.62 18.61
N ALA A 322 22.35 -7.72 18.31
CA ALA A 322 23.22 -6.55 18.21
C ALA A 322 22.84 -5.67 17.00
N ILE A 323 22.59 -6.29 15.84
CA ILE A 323 22.12 -5.55 14.66
C ILE A 323 20.73 -4.94 14.93
N THR A 324 19.81 -5.72 15.50
CA THR A 324 18.46 -5.22 15.82
C THR A 324 18.51 -4.04 16.79
N THR A 325 19.34 -4.13 17.83
CA THR A 325 19.55 -3.04 18.79
C THR A 325 20.09 -1.79 18.10
N MET A 326 21.13 -1.95 17.26
CA MET A 326 21.71 -0.83 16.50
C MET A 326 20.69 -0.16 15.58
N LEU A 327 19.78 -0.93 14.95
CA LEU A 327 18.70 -0.39 14.11
C LEU A 327 17.56 0.22 14.96
N ASN A 328 17.33 -0.31 16.16
CA ASN A 328 16.34 0.20 17.12
C ASN A 328 16.79 1.43 17.87
N ALA A 329 18.07 1.78 17.75
CA ALA A 329 18.62 2.99 18.34
C ALA A 329 18.25 4.27 17.57
N ALA A 330 17.81 4.16 16.30
CA ALA A 330 17.21 5.27 15.58
C ALA A 330 15.82 5.61 16.15
N PRO A 331 15.37 6.88 16.09
CA PRO A 331 14.05 7.27 16.58
C PRO A 331 12.92 6.45 15.94
N ASP A 332 11.81 6.28 16.65
CA ASP A 332 10.68 5.46 16.19
C ASP A 332 10.07 5.97 14.88
N ASN A 333 10.17 7.28 14.64
CA ASN A 333 9.73 7.95 13.42
C ASN A 333 10.71 7.83 12.24
N HIS A 334 11.72 6.96 12.33
CA HIS A 334 12.72 6.78 11.29
C HIS A 334 12.70 5.38 10.66
N HIS A 335 12.93 5.35 9.35
CA HIS A 335 13.45 4.15 8.69
C HIS A 335 14.97 4.18 8.68
N VAL A 336 15.59 3.01 8.71
CA VAL A 336 17.05 2.87 8.69
C VAL A 336 17.44 1.97 7.53
N PHE A 337 18.25 2.47 6.61
CA PHE A 337 18.88 1.68 5.57
C PHE A 337 20.39 1.66 5.82
N PHE A 338 20.98 0.47 5.79
CA PHE A 338 22.37 0.22 6.10
C PHE A 338 23.00 -0.60 4.98
N LEU A 339 23.97 -0.01 4.27
CA LEU A 339 24.75 -0.71 3.26
C LEU A 339 26.06 -1.18 3.88
N SER A 340 26.40 -2.45 3.68
CA SER A 340 27.62 -3.05 4.21
C SER A 340 28.26 -4.03 3.24
N THR A 341 29.54 -4.34 3.49
CA THR A 341 30.30 -5.36 2.78
C THR A 341 30.59 -6.55 3.70
N VAL A 342 30.54 -7.76 3.15
CA VAL A 342 31.10 -8.95 3.81
C VAL A 342 32.23 -9.50 2.94
N SER A 343 33.39 -9.71 3.56
CA SER A 343 34.54 -10.32 2.90
C SER A 343 34.22 -11.76 2.48
N GLN A 344 34.56 -12.09 1.24
CA GLN A 344 34.44 -13.42 0.69
C GLN A 344 35.85 -14.01 0.43
N PRO A 345 35.98 -15.35 0.33
CA PRO A 345 37.22 -15.97 -0.09
C PRO A 345 37.77 -15.36 -1.38
N GLY A 346 39.09 -15.17 -1.46
CA GLY A 346 39.75 -14.59 -2.64
C GLY A 346 39.72 -13.06 -2.73
N GLY A 347 39.45 -12.36 -1.62
CA GLY A 347 39.48 -10.88 -1.57
C GLY A 347 38.29 -10.21 -2.26
N ARG A 348 37.28 -10.99 -2.60
CA ARG A 348 36.00 -10.55 -3.16
C ARG A 348 35.07 -10.06 -2.03
N LEU A 349 34.06 -9.27 -2.39
CA LEU A 349 33.09 -8.74 -1.43
C LEU A 349 31.66 -9.09 -1.85
N ALA A 350 30.82 -9.34 -0.85
CA ALA A 350 29.37 -9.32 -0.98
C ALA A 350 28.83 -7.96 -0.52
N ILE A 351 27.84 -7.42 -1.23
CA ILE A 351 27.10 -6.21 -0.81
C ILE A 351 25.76 -6.61 -0.23
N ILE A 352 25.45 -6.03 0.92
CA ILE A 352 24.27 -6.35 1.69
C ILE A 352 23.59 -5.04 2.09
N LEU A 353 22.27 -5.00 1.88
CA LEU A 353 21.39 -4.00 2.47
C LEU A 353 20.68 -4.60 3.69
N THR A 354 20.70 -3.86 4.79
CA THR A 354 19.75 -4.06 5.89
C THR A 354 18.79 -2.88 5.93
N ALA A 355 17.49 -3.14 5.93
CA ALA A 355 16.44 -2.12 5.92
C ALA A 355 15.47 -2.34 7.09
N LYS A 356 15.41 -1.38 8.03
CA LYS A 356 14.38 -1.31 9.07
C LYS A 356 13.24 -0.42 8.59
N LEU A 357 12.08 -1.02 8.35
CA LEU A 357 10.85 -0.36 7.94
C LEU A 357 9.77 -0.59 9.00
N TYR A 358 9.24 0.49 9.58
CA TYR A 358 8.18 0.44 10.60
C TYR A 358 8.42 -0.61 11.70
N GLY A 359 9.64 -0.64 12.26
CA GLY A 359 10.02 -1.57 13.33
C GLY A 359 10.54 -2.94 12.87
N VAL A 360 10.32 -3.34 11.61
CA VAL A 360 10.77 -4.65 11.10
C VAL A 360 12.05 -4.49 10.28
N ALA A 361 13.09 -5.24 10.64
CA ALA A 361 14.38 -5.22 9.97
C ALA A 361 14.53 -6.41 9.00
N HIS A 362 14.81 -6.09 7.74
CA HIS A 362 15.08 -7.04 6.67
C HIS A 362 16.54 -7.00 6.26
N PHE A 363 17.08 -8.16 5.92
CA PHE A 363 18.41 -8.36 5.37
C PHE A 363 18.29 -8.84 3.92
N MET A 364 19.01 -8.18 3.02
CA MET A 364 18.94 -8.39 1.57
C MET A 364 20.34 -8.41 0.94
N PRO A 365 20.85 -9.56 0.48
CA PRO A 365 22.03 -9.61 -0.38
C PRO A 365 21.74 -8.95 -1.72
N LEU A 366 22.57 -8.00 -2.14
CA LEU A 366 22.40 -7.30 -3.43
C LEU A 366 23.30 -7.89 -4.51
N ALA A 367 24.54 -8.22 -4.18
CA ALA A 367 25.47 -8.89 -5.10
C ALA A 367 26.57 -9.61 -4.35
N LEU A 368 27.16 -10.59 -5.03
CA LEU A 368 28.34 -11.33 -4.61
C LEU A 368 29.48 -11.07 -5.61
N ASP A 369 30.72 -11.26 -5.16
CA ASP A 369 31.93 -11.13 -5.98
C ASP A 369 32.17 -9.76 -6.63
N VAL A 370 31.67 -8.69 -6.02
CA VAL A 370 31.80 -7.33 -6.57
C VAL A 370 33.19 -6.72 -6.35
N PRO A 371 33.57 -5.71 -7.14
CA PRO A 371 34.77 -4.91 -6.87
C PRO A 371 34.66 -4.17 -5.53
N LYS A 372 35.82 -3.85 -4.95
CA LYS A 372 35.91 -3.04 -3.73
C LYS A 372 35.28 -1.66 -3.99
N PRO A 373 34.30 -1.23 -3.17
CA PRO A 373 33.75 0.12 -3.24
C PRO A 373 34.85 1.17 -3.13
N HIS A 374 34.73 2.26 -3.90
CA HIS A 374 35.67 3.38 -3.84
C HIS A 374 35.37 4.33 -2.67
N GLN A 375 34.16 4.30 -2.11
CA GLN A 375 33.80 4.98 -0.88
C GLN A 375 33.69 3.98 0.27
N PRO A 376 33.93 4.40 1.53
CA PRO A 376 33.89 3.51 2.67
C PRO A 376 32.48 2.94 2.89
N LEU A 377 32.42 1.66 3.24
CA LEU A 377 31.26 1.00 3.80
C LEU A 377 31.63 0.46 5.20
N PRO A 378 30.70 0.46 6.17
CA PRO A 378 29.28 0.71 5.97
C PRO A 378 28.85 2.18 5.98
N VAL A 379 27.68 2.45 5.41
CA VAL A 379 26.99 3.75 5.41
C VAL A 379 25.52 3.57 5.79
N TYR A 380 24.97 4.55 6.49
CA TYR A 380 23.59 4.60 6.97
C TYR A 380 22.81 5.70 6.27
N PHE A 381 21.54 5.43 6.03
CA PHE A 381 20.56 6.41 5.59
C PHE A 381 19.36 6.35 6.52
N LEU A 382 19.12 7.46 7.21
CA LEU A 382 18.01 7.64 8.13
C LEU A 382 16.92 8.44 7.42
N VAL A 383 15.71 7.90 7.35
CA VAL A 383 14.56 8.59 6.74
C VAL A 383 13.63 9.01 7.85
N ASP A 384 13.57 10.31 8.14
CA ASP A 384 12.52 10.88 8.99
C ASP A 384 11.24 10.95 8.17
N TYR A 385 10.38 9.96 8.36
CA TYR A 385 9.20 9.82 7.54
C TYR A 385 8.05 10.75 7.95
N LEU A 386 8.23 11.56 9.00
CA LEU A 386 7.29 12.63 9.37
C LEU A 386 7.68 13.94 8.70
N ASN A 387 8.98 14.24 8.65
CA ASN A 387 9.52 15.49 8.10
C ASN A 387 9.93 15.38 6.63
N HIS A 388 9.85 14.18 6.06
CA HIS A 388 10.27 13.88 4.70
C HIS A 388 11.76 14.12 4.42
N GLU A 389 12.61 13.92 5.43
CA GLU A 389 14.05 14.17 5.33
C GLU A 389 14.86 12.88 5.27
N VAL A 390 15.91 12.87 4.45
CA VAL A 390 16.90 11.79 4.43
C VAL A 390 18.24 12.30 4.92
N LYS A 391 18.87 11.58 5.85
CA LYS A 391 20.22 11.87 6.37
C LYS A 391 21.14 10.70 6.10
N GLN A 392 22.22 10.96 5.35
CA GLN A 392 23.32 10.02 5.17
C GLN A 392 24.33 10.17 6.32
N ARG A 393 24.79 9.05 6.88
CA ARG A 393 25.81 9.02 7.93
C ARG A 393 26.80 7.89 7.69
N SER A 394 28.08 8.16 7.90
CA SER A 394 29.10 7.12 8.09
C SER A 394 28.84 6.32 9.38
N LEU A 395 29.54 5.20 9.56
CA LEU A 395 29.47 4.43 10.80
C LEU A 395 29.83 5.26 12.05
N VAL A 396 30.87 6.10 11.94
CA VAL A 396 31.33 6.92 13.07
C VAL A 396 30.27 7.95 13.43
N GLU A 397 29.76 8.70 12.46
CA GLU A 397 28.71 9.70 12.67
C GLU A 397 27.40 9.07 13.16
N TYR A 398 27.09 7.84 12.76
CA TYR A 398 25.93 7.14 13.30
C TYR A 398 26.15 6.72 14.76
N ILE A 399 27.34 6.23 15.13
CA ILE A 399 27.65 5.89 16.53
C ILE A 399 27.61 7.15 17.41
N GLU A 400 28.17 8.27 16.93
CA GLU A 400 28.11 9.56 17.64
C GLU A 400 26.66 10.00 17.85
N TYR A 401 25.84 9.91 16.79
CA TYR A 401 24.41 10.16 16.88
C TYR A 401 23.70 9.27 17.91
N LEU A 402 24.05 7.98 18.00
CA LEU A 402 23.47 7.11 19.03
C LEU A 402 23.88 7.52 20.45
N VAL A 403 25.12 7.98 20.65
CA VAL A 403 25.60 8.47 21.94
C VAL A 403 24.88 9.77 22.33
N GLU A 404 24.62 10.67 21.39
CA GLU A 404 23.83 11.90 21.61
C GLU A 404 22.39 11.61 22.03
N MET A 405 21.85 10.44 21.64
CA MET A 405 20.52 9.97 22.04
C MET A 405 20.51 9.20 23.37
N ASP A 406 21.57 9.31 24.18
CA ASP A 406 21.74 8.60 25.46
C ASP A 406 21.71 7.07 25.36
N ILE A 407 21.96 6.51 24.17
CA ILE A 407 22.08 5.05 23.99
C ILE A 407 23.53 4.67 24.31
N THR A 408 23.72 4.02 25.45
CA THR A 408 25.08 3.65 25.88
C THR A 408 25.72 2.69 24.87
N LYS A 409 27.05 2.77 24.70
CA LYS A 409 27.82 1.83 23.86
C LYS A 409 27.59 0.36 24.25
N ALA A 410 27.29 0.09 25.52
CA ALA A 410 26.97 -1.24 26.04
C ALA A 410 25.58 -1.70 25.57
N GLN A 411 24.55 -0.84 25.69
CA GLN A 411 23.22 -1.12 25.14
C GLN A 411 23.31 -1.38 23.64
N ALA A 412 23.99 -0.53 22.86
CA ALA A 412 24.14 -0.70 21.41
C ALA A 412 24.83 -2.02 20.99
N ARG A 413 25.77 -2.54 21.82
CA ARG A 413 26.52 -3.78 21.53
C ARG A 413 25.82 -5.06 21.98
N TYR A 414 25.10 -5.01 23.11
CA TYR A 414 24.58 -6.21 23.77
C TYR A 414 23.04 -6.28 23.83
N GLY A 415 22.35 -5.23 23.37
CA GLY A 415 20.92 -5.05 23.60
C GLY A 415 20.63 -4.55 25.01
N SER A 416 19.44 -3.99 25.21
CA SER A 416 18.93 -3.70 26.56
C SER A 416 18.64 -5.02 27.27
N SER A 417 19.33 -5.30 28.37
CA SER A 417 18.95 -6.34 29.31
C SER A 417 17.76 -5.83 30.13
N SER A 418 16.55 -6.04 29.60
CA SER A 418 15.29 -5.84 30.33
C SER A 418 14.74 -7.17 30.80
#